data_AF-W2SZZ4-F1
#
_entry.id   AF-W2SZZ4-F1
#
_cell.length_a   1.000
_cell.length_b   1.000
_cell.length_c   1.000
_cell.angle_alpha   90.00
_cell.angle_beta   90.00
_cell.angle_gamma   90.00
#
_symmetry.space_group_name_H-M   'P 1'
#
loop_
_entity.id
_entity.type
_entity.pdbx_description
1 polymer ?
#
loop_
_entity_poly.entity_id
_entity_poly.type
_entity_poly.pdbx_seq_one_letter_code
_entity_poly.pdbx_strand_id
1 'polypeptide(L)'
;MKRNCIADRVTEADRLLDEMVDSANHPLDGRGWWLESEEPWQTLAACMEVRDALAFPGSIENFVSHLAIHQDGSCNGLQHYAALGRDEEGGREVNLLKSSTPNDVYSSVATRYIEGAVKNSTRPLLVHSVPLKSLQDRH
;
A
#
# COMPACT_ATOMS: atom_id res chain seq x y z
N MET A 1 6.17 2.13 -5.71
CA MET A 1 6.92 2.64 -4.53
C MET A 1 6.51 2.02 -3.18
N LYS A 2 5.24 1.62 -2.96
CA LYS A 2 4.76 1.16 -1.63
C LYS A 2 5.56 0.02 -0.99
N ARG A 3 6.17 -0.86 -1.78
CA ARG A 3 6.99 -2.00 -1.33
C ARG A 3 8.49 -1.71 -1.22
N ASN A 4 8.92 -0.50 -1.56
CA ASN A 4 10.34 -0.13 -1.54
C ASN A 4 10.74 0.38 -0.16
N CYS A 5 12.03 0.25 0.17
CA CYS A 5 12.57 0.80 1.42
C CYS A 5 12.60 2.34 1.38
N ILE A 6 12.85 2.98 2.52
CA ILE A 6 12.89 4.45 2.60
C ILE A 6 13.99 5.03 1.71
N ALA A 7 15.16 4.39 1.64
CA ALA A 7 16.26 4.87 0.80
C ALA A 7 15.87 4.90 -0.69
N ASP A 8 15.26 3.83 -1.19
CA ASP A 8 14.78 3.77 -2.58
C ASP A 8 13.70 4.82 -2.86
N ARG A 9 12.85 5.13 -1.87
CA ARG A 9 11.82 6.18 -2.01
C ARG A 9 12.44 7.56 -2.14
N VAL A 10 13.53 7.84 -1.41
CA VAL A 10 14.29 9.09 -1.54
C VAL A 10 14.94 9.19 -2.92
N THR A 11 15.63 8.13 -3.37
CA THR A 11 16.26 8.11 -4.70
C THR A 11 15.25 8.35 -5.82
N GLU A 12 14.05 7.79 -5.71
CA GLU A 12 13.01 8.01 -6.70
C GLU A 12 12.39 9.41 -6.60
N ALA A 13 12.28 9.99 -5.40
CA ALA A 13 11.88 11.38 -5.24
C ALA A 13 12.88 12.34 -5.90
N ASP A 14 14.19 12.09 -5.73
CA ASP A 14 15.25 12.86 -6.40
C ASP A 14 15.13 12.76 -7.93
N ARG A 15 14.81 11.56 -8.45
CA ARG A 15 14.61 11.34 -9.90
C ARG A 15 13.39 12.09 -10.44
N LEU A 16 12.36 12.28 -9.62
CA LEU A 16 11.09 12.91 -9.98
C LEU A 16 11.06 14.41 -9.65
N LEU A 17 12.17 14.99 -9.17
CA LEU A 17 12.22 16.36 -8.68
C LEU A 17 11.72 17.38 -9.73
N ASP A 18 12.09 17.19 -10.99
CA ASP A 18 11.65 18.06 -12.10
C ASP A 18 10.14 18.00 -12.32
N GLU A 19 9.51 16.84 -12.10
CA GLU A 19 8.05 16.68 -12.18
C GLU A 19 7.35 17.34 -10.99
N MET A 20 7.94 17.26 -9.80
CA MET A 20 7.44 17.93 -8.61
C MET A 20 7.50 19.45 -8.77
N VAL A 21 8.62 19.98 -9.26
CA VAL A 21 8.81 21.43 -9.48
C VAL A 21 7.88 21.94 -10.59
N ASP A 22 7.71 21.19 -11.68
CA ASP A 22 6.74 21.53 -12.73
C ASP A 22 5.31 21.57 -12.19
N SER A 23 4.91 20.53 -11.44
CA SER A 23 3.58 20.46 -10.82
C SER A 23 3.33 21.61 -9.86
N ALA A 24 4.35 22.06 -9.12
CA ALA A 24 4.25 23.18 -8.19
C ALA A 24 4.14 24.55 -8.90
N ASN A 25 4.80 24.72 -10.04
CA ASN A 25 4.84 26.00 -10.77
C ASN A 25 3.69 26.14 -11.78
N HIS A 26 3.31 25.04 -12.43
CA HIS A 26 2.32 24.96 -13.50
C HIS A 26 1.25 23.90 -13.18
N PRO A 27 0.49 24.07 -12.09
CA PRO A 27 -0.42 23.02 -11.59
C PRO A 27 -1.56 22.66 -12.55
N LEU A 28 -1.95 23.59 -13.44
CA LEU A 28 -3.09 23.42 -14.36
C LEU A 28 -2.69 23.39 -15.84
N ASP A 29 -1.50 23.90 -16.17
CA ASP A 29 -1.02 24.10 -17.54
C ASP A 29 0.35 23.45 -17.82
N GLY A 30 0.90 22.72 -16.84
CA GLY A 30 2.14 21.95 -16.95
C GLY A 30 1.89 20.51 -17.42
N ARG A 31 2.80 19.60 -17.03
CA ARG A 31 2.74 18.18 -17.42
C ARG A 31 1.69 17.37 -16.66
N GLY A 32 1.19 17.91 -15.54
CA GLY A 32 0.10 17.29 -14.79
C GLY A 32 0.48 16.02 -14.03
N TRP A 33 1.77 15.76 -13.79
CA TRP A 33 2.26 14.55 -13.10
C TRP A 33 1.56 14.28 -11.76
N TRP A 34 1.30 15.33 -10.97
CA TRP A 34 0.64 15.20 -9.68
C TRP A 34 -0.78 14.59 -9.74
N LEU A 35 -1.46 14.67 -10.90
CA LEU A 35 -2.79 14.09 -11.12
C LEU A 35 -2.75 12.55 -11.21
N GLU A 36 -1.59 11.96 -11.51
CA GLU A 36 -1.40 10.50 -11.60
C GLU A 36 -1.27 9.84 -10.22
N SER A 37 -1.11 10.64 -9.17
CA SER A 37 -0.98 10.14 -7.80
C SER A 37 -2.31 9.62 -7.25
N GLU A 38 -2.24 8.66 -6.33
CA GLU A 38 -3.40 8.17 -5.60
C GLU A 38 -4.04 9.25 -4.72
N GLU A 39 -3.24 10.20 -4.22
CA GLU A 39 -3.67 11.32 -3.38
C GLU A 39 -3.25 12.65 -4.03
N PRO A 40 -3.91 13.07 -5.13
CA PRO A 40 -3.38 14.08 -6.03
C PRO A 40 -3.23 15.45 -5.34
N TRP A 41 -4.24 15.92 -4.63
CA TRP A 41 -4.16 17.22 -3.93
C TRP A 41 -3.09 17.27 -2.83
N GLN A 42 -2.89 16.15 -2.11
CA GLN A 42 -1.82 16.04 -1.11
C GLN A 42 -0.44 16.01 -1.79
N THR A 43 -0.35 15.34 -2.94
CA THR A 43 0.86 15.31 -3.77
C THR A 43 1.21 16.71 -4.26
N LEU A 44 0.24 17.47 -4.77
CA LEU A 44 0.45 18.85 -5.20
C LEU A 44 0.91 19.74 -4.05
N ALA A 45 0.31 19.63 -2.86
CA ALA A 45 0.75 20.35 -1.68
C ALA A 45 2.21 20.01 -1.31
N ALA A 46 2.60 18.73 -1.37
CA ALA A 46 3.97 18.30 -1.18
C ALA A 46 4.94 18.85 -2.23
N CYS A 47 4.53 18.89 -3.51
CA CYS A 47 5.32 19.50 -4.57
C CYS A 47 5.59 20.99 -4.31
N MET A 48 4.57 21.73 -3.88
CA MET A 48 4.70 23.16 -3.54
C MET A 48 5.67 23.37 -2.36
N GLU A 49 5.54 22.55 -1.32
CA GLU A 49 6.42 22.60 -0.14
C GLU A 49 7.89 22.33 -0.52
N VAL A 50 8.14 21.32 -1.36
CA VAL A 50 9.48 20.97 -1.84
C VAL A 50 10.06 22.10 -2.70
N ARG A 51 9.29 22.67 -3.63
CA ARG A 51 9.72 23.83 -4.41
C ARG A 51 10.12 24.99 -3.50
N ASP A 52 9.30 25.33 -2.50
CA ASP A 52 9.58 26.44 -1.59
C ASP A 52 10.82 26.20 -0.73
N ALA A 53 11.01 24.97 -0.26
CA ALA A 53 12.21 24.57 0.46
C ALA A 53 13.47 24.71 -0.40
N LEU A 54 13.43 24.30 -1.68
CA LEU A 54 14.56 24.43 -2.62
C LEU A 54 14.85 25.90 -3.00
N ALA A 55 13.81 26.74 -3.05
CA ALA A 55 13.94 28.15 -3.37
C ALA A 55 14.31 29.03 -2.15
N PHE A 56 14.36 28.44 -0.95
CA PHE A 56 14.61 29.17 0.29
C PHE A 56 16.00 29.82 0.27
N PRO A 57 16.11 31.13 0.59
CA PRO A 57 17.41 31.81 0.62
C PRO A 57 18.21 31.36 1.84
N GLY A 58 19.08 30.36 1.64
CA GLY A 58 19.97 29.83 2.68
C GLY A 58 20.08 28.31 2.63
N SER A 59 20.35 27.72 3.78
CA SER A 59 20.33 26.25 3.93
C SER A 59 18.90 25.75 3.98
N ILE A 60 18.59 24.69 3.23
CA ILE A 60 17.24 24.09 3.17
C ILE A 60 16.75 23.61 4.53
N GLU A 61 17.65 23.20 5.42
CA GLU A 61 17.35 22.74 6.78
C GLU A 61 16.76 23.84 7.68
N ASN A 62 16.90 25.11 7.28
CA ASN A 62 16.32 26.26 7.98
C ASN A 62 14.96 26.67 7.40
N PHE A 63 14.48 26.04 6.32
CA PHE A 63 13.14 26.25 5.80
C PHE A 63 12.11 25.73 6.81
N VAL A 64 11.17 26.59 7.21
CA VAL A 64 10.09 26.23 8.12
C VAL A 64 8.96 25.61 7.32
N SER A 65 8.88 24.28 7.36
CA SER A 65 7.79 23.53 6.73
C SER A 65 6.51 23.58 7.57
N HIS A 66 5.37 23.70 6.89
CA HIS A 66 4.03 23.64 7.46
C HIS A 66 3.23 22.42 7.00
N LEU A 67 3.75 21.66 6.04
CA LEU A 67 3.13 20.44 5.56
C LEU A 67 3.20 19.32 6.61
N ALA A 68 2.05 18.77 6.98
CA ALA A 68 1.99 17.62 7.88
C ALA A 68 2.43 16.34 7.16
N ILE A 69 3.37 15.60 7.77
CA ILE A 69 3.85 14.32 7.23
C ILE A 69 3.12 13.16 7.91
N HIS A 70 2.37 12.38 7.13
CA HIS A 70 1.62 11.24 7.63
C HIS A 70 2.54 10.03 7.90
N GLN A 71 2.32 9.34 9.02
CA GLN A 71 2.94 8.06 9.37
C GLN A 71 1.83 7.12 9.86
N ASP A 72 1.59 6.02 9.15
CA ASP A 72 0.55 5.04 9.48
C ASP A 72 1.08 3.60 9.33
N GLY A 73 0.48 2.69 10.11
CA GLY A 73 0.79 1.26 10.06
C GLY A 73 0.05 0.55 8.92
N SER A 74 0.64 -0.49 8.34
CA SER A 74 0.06 -1.20 7.18
C SER A 74 -1.31 -1.83 7.49
N CYS A 75 -1.53 -2.28 8.73
CA CYS A 75 -2.83 -2.73 9.21
C CYS A 75 -2.87 -2.73 10.75
N ASN A 76 -3.28 -1.62 11.36
CA ASN A 76 -3.25 -1.45 12.83
C ASN A 76 -4.03 -2.54 13.57
N GLY A 77 -5.18 -2.99 13.04
CA GLY A 77 -5.97 -4.07 13.63
C GLY A 77 -5.22 -5.40 13.69
N LEU A 78 -4.60 -5.84 12.58
CA LEU A 78 -3.82 -7.07 12.54
C LEU A 78 -2.52 -6.95 13.34
N GLN A 79 -1.91 -5.77 13.41
CA GLN A 79 -0.78 -5.51 14.31
C GLN A 79 -1.17 -5.77 15.77
N HIS A 80 -2.33 -5.29 16.21
CA HIS A 80 -2.82 -5.58 17.55
C HIS A 80 -3.07 -7.08 17.77
N TYR A 81 -3.70 -7.77 16.82
CA TYR A 81 -3.92 -9.22 16.92
C TYR A 81 -2.61 -10.01 17.01
N ALA A 82 -1.64 -9.70 16.14
CA ALA A 82 -0.34 -10.36 16.14
C ALA A 82 0.41 -10.13 17.47
N ALA A 83 0.37 -8.90 18.00
CA ALA A 83 0.99 -8.56 19.29
C ALA A 83 0.30 -9.29 20.46
N LEU A 84 -1.03 -9.32 20.49
CA LEU A 84 -1.82 -10.01 21.52
C LEU A 84 -1.57 -11.52 21.52
N GLY A 85 -1.53 -12.12 20.33
CA GLY A 85 -1.31 -13.56 20.14
C GLY A 85 0.17 -13.98 20.19
N ARG A 86 1.10 -13.03 20.20
CA ARG A 86 2.54 -13.27 19.98
C ARG A 86 2.81 -14.08 18.70
N ASP A 87 2.02 -13.82 17.67
CA ASP A 87 2.14 -14.48 16.36
C ASP A 87 3.32 -13.85 15.59
N GLU A 88 4.42 -14.59 15.50
CA GLU A 88 5.62 -14.14 14.81
C GLU A 88 5.40 -14.01 13.30
N GLU A 89 4.67 -14.95 12.70
CA GLU A 89 4.40 -14.96 11.26
C GLU A 89 3.48 -13.78 10.90
N GLY A 90 2.35 -13.67 11.59
CA GLY A 90 1.45 -12.52 11.42
C GLY A 90 2.14 -11.20 11.71
N GLY A 91 2.96 -11.12 12.77
CA GLY A 91 3.74 -9.94 13.12
C GLY A 91 4.74 -9.51 12.03
N ARG A 92 5.31 -10.47 11.29
CA ARG A 92 6.18 -10.19 10.14
C ARG A 92 5.38 -9.60 8.99
N GLU A 93 4.23 -10.16 8.65
CA GLU A 93 3.39 -9.68 7.54
C GLU A 93 2.90 -8.24 7.74
N VAL A 94 2.74 -7.82 8.99
CA VAL A 94 2.24 -6.48 9.37
C VAL A 94 3.33 -5.54 9.90
N ASN A 95 4.61 -5.86 9.66
CA ASN A 95 5.77 -5.00 9.95
C ASN A 95 6.05 -4.73 11.44
N LEU A 96 5.68 -5.62 12.35
CA LEU A 96 6.13 -5.55 13.76
C LEU A 96 7.57 -6.05 13.93
N LEU A 97 8.02 -6.94 13.06
CA LEU A 97 9.39 -7.42 13.01
C LEU A 97 10.23 -6.57 12.05
N LYS A 98 11.52 -6.40 12.39
CA LYS A 98 12.46 -5.68 11.52
C LYS A 98 12.59 -6.39 10.17
N SER A 99 12.55 -5.61 9.10
CA SER A 99 12.73 -6.05 7.72
C SER A 99 13.46 -4.97 6.93
N SER A 100 14.20 -5.35 5.88
CA SER A 100 14.86 -4.40 4.97
C SER A 100 13.87 -3.68 4.05
N THR A 101 12.72 -4.30 3.79
CA THR A 101 11.63 -3.75 2.98
C THR A 101 10.28 -3.92 3.69
N PRO A 102 9.30 -3.03 3.43
CA PRO A 102 7.96 -3.17 3.98
C PRO A 102 7.28 -4.46 3.48
N ASN A 103 6.72 -5.23 4.40
CA ASN A 103 5.82 -6.34 4.10
C ASN A 103 4.43 -5.80 3.75
N ASP A 104 3.76 -6.51 2.84
CA ASP A 104 2.46 -6.13 2.28
C ASP A 104 1.44 -7.25 2.53
N VAL A 105 0.80 -7.19 3.70
CA VAL A 105 -0.19 -8.18 4.15
C VAL A 105 -1.34 -8.32 3.15
N TYR A 106 -1.77 -7.24 2.50
CA TYR A 106 -2.87 -7.28 1.53
C TYR A 106 -2.49 -8.10 0.30
N SER A 107 -1.28 -7.90 -0.23
CA SER A 107 -0.78 -8.67 -1.35
C SER A 107 -0.51 -10.14 -0.99
N SER A 108 -0.04 -10.42 0.24
CA SER A 108 0.10 -11.79 0.76
C SER A 108 -1.26 -12.51 0.77
N VAL A 109 -2.29 -11.88 1.35
CA VAL A 109 -3.64 -12.44 1.43
C VAL A 109 -4.25 -12.63 0.04
N ALA A 110 -4.13 -11.63 -0.85
CA ALA A 110 -4.63 -11.73 -2.21
C ALA A 110 -4.00 -12.90 -2.98
N THR A 111 -2.69 -13.09 -2.84
CA THR A 111 -1.96 -14.21 -3.47
C THR A 111 -2.49 -15.55 -2.96
N ARG A 112 -2.58 -15.73 -1.64
CA ARG A 112 -3.11 -16.95 -1.01
C ARG A 112 -4.55 -17.25 -1.46
N TYR A 113 -5.39 -16.22 -1.59
CA TYR A 113 -6.76 -16.37 -2.07
C TYR A 113 -6.80 -16.86 -3.53
N ILE A 114 -6.02 -16.25 -4.43
CA ILE A 114 -5.95 -16.63 -5.84
C ILE A 114 -5.47 -18.09 -5.99
N GLU A 115 -4.43 -18.48 -5.25
CA GLU A 115 -3.95 -19.86 -5.24
C GLU A 115 -5.03 -20.85 -4.79
N GLY A 116 -5.79 -20.49 -3.75
CA GLY A 116 -6.93 -21.28 -3.27
C GLY A 116 -8.05 -21.40 -4.30
N ALA A 117 -8.38 -20.29 -4.97
CA ALA A 117 -9.39 -20.26 -6.03
C ALA A 117 -9.01 -21.16 -7.22
N VAL A 118 -7.75 -21.12 -7.65
CA VAL A 118 -7.22 -21.99 -8.74
C VAL A 118 -7.25 -23.46 -8.35
N LYS A 119 -6.87 -23.80 -7.11
CA LYS A 119 -6.96 -25.19 -6.61
C LYS A 119 -8.41 -25.68 -6.57
N ASN A 120 -9.35 -24.82 -6.18
CA ASN A 120 -10.78 -25.16 -6.16
C ASN A 120 -11.37 -25.30 -7.57
N SER A 121 -10.96 -24.46 -8.53
CA SER A 121 -11.46 -24.55 -9.91
C SER A 121 -10.95 -25.77 -10.67
N THR A 122 -9.81 -26.33 -10.25
CA THR A 122 -9.20 -27.54 -10.82
C THR A 122 -9.59 -28.82 -10.09
N ARG A 123 -10.32 -28.71 -8.98
CA ARG A 123 -10.85 -29.86 -8.24
C ARG A 123 -12.05 -30.43 -9.03
N PRO A 124 -12.06 -31.73 -9.39
CA PRO A 124 -13.22 -32.32 -10.02
C PRO A 124 -14.43 -32.13 -9.09
N LEU A 125 -15.54 -31.63 -9.64
CA LEU A 125 -16.80 -31.52 -8.92
C LEU A 125 -17.19 -32.93 -8.46
N LEU A 126 -16.90 -33.26 -7.20
CA LEU A 126 -17.58 -34.35 -6.53
C LEU A 126 -19.02 -33.89 -6.36
N VAL A 127 -19.83 -34.13 -7.39
CA VAL A 127 -21.28 -34.10 -7.27
C VAL A 127 -21.59 -35.14 -6.22
N HIS A 128 -21.81 -34.71 -4.98
CA HIS A 128 -22.41 -35.58 -3.96
C HIS A 128 -23.79 -35.95 -4.49
N SER A 129 -23.88 -37.09 -5.15
CA SER A 129 -25.13 -37.75 -5.48
C SER A 129 -25.78 -38.14 -4.15
N VAL A 130 -26.61 -37.25 -3.60
CA VAL A 130 -27.56 -37.61 -2.56
C VAL A 130 -28.43 -38.72 -3.15
N PRO A 131 -28.39 -39.96 -2.65
CA PRO A 131 -29.20 -41.02 -3.22
C PRO A 131 -30.67 -40.73 -2.91
N LEU A 132 -31.49 -40.55 -3.94
CA LEU A 132 -32.95 -40.55 -3.85
C LEU A 132 -33.44 -41.98 -3.57
N LYS A 133 -33.32 -42.43 -2.32
CA LYS A 133 -34.08 -43.54 -1.73
C LYS A 133 -34.33 -43.12 -0.27
N SER A 134 -35.54 -42.90 0.23
CA SER A 134 -36.80 -43.59 0.01
C SER A 134 -37.98 -42.70 0.45
N LEU A 135 -38.94 -42.49 -0.45
CA LEU A 135 -40.24 -41.87 -0.15
C LEU A 135 -41.36 -42.69 -0.83
N GLN A 136 -41.28 -44.02 -0.72
CA GLN A 136 -42.27 -44.94 -1.30
C GLN A 136 -42.90 -45.93 -0.31
N ASP A 137 -42.67 -45.79 1.00
CA ASP A 137 -43.36 -46.63 2.00
C ASP A 137 -44.21 -45.78 2.94
N ARG A 138 -45.34 -45.29 2.43
CA ARG A 138 -46.53 -44.95 3.24
C ARG A 138 -47.78 -45.22 2.41
N HIS A 139 -48.23 -46.47 2.45
CA HIS A 139 -49.62 -46.87 2.27
C HIS A 139 -50.16 -47.36 3.60
#